data_AF-A0A945QMA1-F1
#
_entry.id   AF-A0A945QMA1-F1
#
_cell.length_a   1.000
_cell.length_b   1.000
_cell.length_c   1.000
_cell.angle_alpha   90.00
_cell.angle_beta   90.00
_cell.angle_gamma   90.00
#
_symmetry.space_group_name_H-M   'P 1'
#
loop_
_entity.id
_entity.type
_entity.pdbx_description
1 polymer ?
#
loop_
_entity_poly.entity_id
_entity_poly.type
_entity_poly.pdbx_seq_one_letter_code
_entity_poly.pdbx_strand_id
1 'polypeptide(L)'
;MSIDSKKLSAIERINAYLNGIKTLRADFLQVATNGEIASGKLYMSRPGKIRFEYKPPSPILILSDGTFLIYIDKHLEGMTHFFLSNSPISFLVKKSVRITDDTEIISFSQKANIIRIKLAKLNQIDKGTITLNFTNQPFTLRKWVVADPQGIETTVILSNMEKNIALNPELFEFEGFPKKE
;
A
#
# COMPACT_ATOMS: atom_id res chain seq x y z
N MET A 1 0.93 33.23 -2.37
CA MET A 1 0.34 32.62 -1.15
C MET A 1 -0.76 31.56 -1.41
N SER A 2 -1.07 31.14 -2.64
CA SER A 2 -2.24 30.25 -2.91
C SER A 2 -1.95 28.73 -2.98
N ILE A 3 -0.70 28.31 -3.23
CA ILE A 3 -0.34 26.90 -3.43
C ILE A 3 -0.17 26.16 -2.10
N ASP A 4 0.42 26.81 -1.10
CA ASP A 4 0.70 26.18 0.20
C ASP A 4 -0.58 25.89 0.99
N SER A 5 -1.58 26.77 0.97
CA SER A 5 -2.86 26.54 1.65
C SER A 5 -3.64 25.37 1.06
N LYS A 6 -3.66 25.23 -0.28
CA LYS A 6 -4.28 24.08 -0.96
C LYS A 6 -3.55 22.77 -0.64
N LYS A 7 -2.22 22.79 -0.62
CA LYS A 7 -1.39 21.65 -0.25
C LYS A 7 -1.66 21.21 1.19
N LEU A 8 -1.68 22.15 2.14
CA LEU A 8 -1.97 21.87 3.55
C LEU A 8 -3.37 21.27 3.74
N SER A 9 -4.40 21.88 3.14
CA SER A 9 -5.76 21.33 3.19
C SER A 9 -5.86 19.93 2.58
N ALA A 10 -5.15 19.66 1.48
CA ALA A 10 -5.11 18.32 0.90
C ALA A 10 -4.42 17.31 1.84
N ILE A 11 -3.32 17.70 2.47
CA ILE A 11 -2.60 16.85 3.45
C ILE A 11 -3.51 16.49 4.63
N GLU A 12 -4.25 17.46 5.18
CA GLU A 12 -5.21 17.22 6.26
C GLU A 12 -6.29 16.21 5.84
N ARG A 13 -6.84 16.35 4.63
CA ARG A 13 -7.82 15.42 4.08
C ARG A 13 -7.24 14.02 3.86
N ILE A 14 -5.99 13.91 3.42
CA ILE A 14 -5.30 12.62 3.29
C ILE A 14 -5.10 11.98 4.66
N ASN A 15 -4.62 12.73 5.65
CA ASN A 15 -4.45 12.25 7.02
C ASN A 15 -5.79 11.76 7.58
N ALA A 16 -6.86 12.57 7.48
CA ALA A 16 -8.19 12.20 7.96
C ALA A 16 -8.73 10.94 7.24
N TYR A 17 -8.61 10.89 5.92
CA TYR A 17 -9.04 9.75 5.12
C TYR A 17 -8.32 8.46 5.51
N LEU A 18 -6.98 8.50 5.60
CA LEU A 18 -6.19 7.33 5.93
C LEU A 18 -6.47 6.89 7.36
N ASN A 19 -6.52 7.79 8.34
CA ASN A 19 -6.80 7.44 9.74
C ASN A 19 -8.22 6.90 9.96
N GLY A 20 -9.17 7.25 9.08
CA GLY A 20 -10.53 6.70 9.11
C GLY A 20 -10.63 5.23 8.67
N ILE A 21 -9.56 4.62 8.16
CA ILE A 21 -9.53 3.23 7.69
C ILE A 21 -8.76 2.38 8.71
N LYS A 22 -9.48 1.55 9.47
CA LYS A 22 -8.91 0.54 10.37
C LYS A 22 -8.71 -0.79 9.65
N THR A 23 -9.72 -1.23 8.93
CA THR A 23 -9.68 -2.42 8.07
C THR A 23 -10.09 -2.07 6.65
N LEU A 24 -9.61 -2.84 5.68
CA LEU A 24 -9.88 -2.64 4.26
C LEU A 24 -9.98 -3.99 3.55
N ARG A 25 -10.94 -4.12 2.65
CA ARG A 25 -10.94 -5.10 1.57
C ARG A 25 -11.04 -4.37 0.24
N ALA A 26 -10.28 -4.80 -0.76
CA ALA A 26 -10.39 -4.27 -2.12
C ALA A 26 -10.01 -5.33 -3.14
N ASP A 27 -10.50 -5.18 -4.37
CA ASP A 27 -9.84 -5.78 -5.54
C ASP A 27 -8.62 -4.92 -5.91
N PHE A 28 -7.55 -5.56 -6.38
CA PHE A 28 -6.40 -4.83 -6.91
C PHE A 28 -6.01 -5.30 -8.31
N LEU A 29 -5.45 -4.38 -9.07
CA LEU A 29 -4.69 -4.62 -10.30
C LEU A 29 -3.28 -4.08 -10.08
N GLN A 30 -2.28 -4.95 -10.19
CA GLN A 30 -0.88 -4.60 -10.16
C GLN A 30 -0.36 -4.51 -11.59
N VAL A 31 0.45 -3.47 -11.85
CA VAL A 31 1.25 -3.34 -13.07
C VAL A 31 2.71 -3.20 -12.64
N ALA A 32 3.54 -4.14 -13.05
CA ALA A 32 4.97 -4.12 -12.83
C ALA A 32 5.70 -3.28 -13.90
N THR A 33 6.96 -2.89 -13.65
CA THR A 33 7.74 -2.06 -14.57
C THR A 33 7.90 -2.68 -15.97
N ASN A 34 7.97 -4.01 -16.05
CA ASN A 34 8.06 -4.77 -17.30
C ASN A 34 6.72 -4.87 -18.06
N GLY A 35 5.65 -4.27 -17.53
CA GLY A 35 4.30 -4.31 -18.10
C GLY A 35 3.48 -5.55 -17.71
N GLU A 36 4.03 -6.47 -16.92
CA GLU A 36 3.27 -7.61 -16.40
C GLU A 36 2.13 -7.12 -15.51
N ILE A 37 0.97 -7.73 -15.74
CA ILE A 37 -0.26 -7.40 -15.03
C ILE A 37 -0.65 -8.58 -14.15
N ALA A 38 -0.91 -8.29 -12.89
CA ALA A 38 -1.48 -9.24 -11.96
C ALA A 38 -2.72 -8.64 -11.27
N SER A 39 -3.62 -9.49 -10.79
CA SER A 39 -4.79 -9.02 -10.05
C SER A 39 -5.05 -9.90 -8.85
N GLY A 40 -5.84 -9.40 -7.90
CA GLY A 40 -6.07 -10.14 -6.68
C GLY A 40 -7.00 -9.45 -5.71
N LYS A 41 -7.00 -9.95 -4.48
CA LYS A 41 -7.66 -9.35 -3.33
C LYS A 41 -6.62 -8.74 -2.40
N LEU A 42 -6.91 -7.55 -1.94
CA LEU A 42 -6.17 -6.85 -0.91
C LEU A 42 -6.98 -6.87 0.37
N TYR A 43 -6.33 -7.23 1.47
CA TYR A 43 -6.83 -7.05 2.82
C TYR A 43 -5.85 -6.22 3.62
N MET A 44 -6.36 -5.33 4.47
CA MET A 44 -5.55 -4.53 5.38
C MET A 44 -6.21 -4.51 6.73
N SER A 45 -5.42 -4.65 7.79
CA SER A 45 -5.85 -4.44 9.17
C SER A 45 -4.76 -3.69 9.91
N ARG A 46 -5.04 -2.44 10.28
CA ARG A 46 -4.08 -1.63 11.01
C ARG A 46 -4.04 -2.01 12.49
N PRO A 47 -2.86 -1.95 13.14
CA PRO A 47 -1.57 -1.59 12.56
C PRO A 47 -0.86 -2.79 11.91
N GLY A 48 -0.04 -2.48 10.90
CA GLY A 48 1.00 -3.37 10.36
C GLY A 48 0.51 -4.45 9.40
N LYS A 49 -0.74 -4.91 9.48
CA LYS A 49 -1.18 -6.07 8.71
C LYS A 49 -1.73 -5.72 7.33
N ILE A 50 -1.25 -6.42 6.33
CA ILE A 50 -1.70 -6.33 4.93
C ILE A 50 -1.54 -7.69 4.27
N ARG A 51 -2.43 -8.04 3.33
CA ARG A 51 -2.39 -9.28 2.55
C ARG A 51 -2.74 -8.95 1.10
N PHE A 52 -1.85 -9.29 0.17
CA PHE A 52 -2.12 -9.34 -1.26
C PHE A 52 -2.21 -10.79 -1.68
N GLU A 53 -3.42 -11.19 -2.03
CA GLU A 53 -3.73 -12.52 -2.52
C GLU A 53 -3.95 -12.47 -4.02
N TYR A 54 -2.95 -12.93 -4.77
CA TYR A 54 -2.97 -12.90 -6.22
C TYR A 54 -3.90 -13.98 -6.75
N LYS A 55 -4.64 -13.66 -7.81
CA LYS A 55 -5.46 -14.61 -8.55
C LYS A 55 -4.56 -15.44 -9.48
N PRO A 56 -4.99 -16.67 -9.83
CA PRO A 56 -4.34 -17.44 -10.88
C PRO A 56 -4.16 -16.63 -12.17
N PRO A 57 -3.07 -16.84 -12.92
CA PRO A 57 -2.08 -17.90 -12.74
C PRO A 57 -0.94 -17.56 -11.75
N SER A 58 -0.96 -16.39 -11.11
CA SER A 58 0.13 -15.99 -10.20
C SER A 58 0.07 -16.79 -8.89
N PRO A 59 1.11 -17.57 -8.53
CA PRO A 59 1.14 -18.35 -7.29
C PRO A 59 1.56 -17.52 -6.07
N ILE A 60 1.55 -16.19 -6.18
CA ILE A 60 2.15 -15.30 -5.19
C ILE A 60 1.17 -14.94 -4.08
N LEU A 61 1.66 -14.93 -2.86
CA LEU A 61 1.01 -14.35 -1.70
C LEU A 61 2.00 -13.40 -1.03
N ILE A 62 1.57 -12.16 -0.80
CA ILE A 62 2.33 -11.22 0.03
C ILE A 62 1.50 -10.94 1.27
N LEU A 63 2.08 -11.11 2.46
CA LEU A 63 1.40 -10.73 3.70
C LEU A 63 2.34 -10.05 4.68
N SER A 64 1.79 -9.27 5.58
CA SER A 64 2.51 -8.73 6.71
C SER A 64 1.81 -9.05 8.01
N ASP A 65 2.59 -9.53 8.97
CA ASP A 65 2.19 -9.80 10.35
C ASP A 65 2.32 -8.56 11.27
N GLY A 66 2.83 -7.45 10.72
CA GLY A 66 3.12 -6.20 11.40
C GLY A 66 4.60 -5.95 11.72
N THR A 67 5.44 -6.98 11.59
CA THR A 67 6.90 -6.87 11.71
C THR A 67 7.57 -7.10 10.36
N PHE A 68 7.22 -8.19 9.70
CA PHE A 68 7.76 -8.59 8.41
C PHE A 68 6.74 -8.39 7.30
N LEU A 69 7.23 -8.04 6.11
CA LEU A 69 6.55 -8.25 4.85
C LEU A 69 7.12 -9.54 4.26
N ILE A 70 6.24 -10.53 4.07
CA ILE A 70 6.58 -11.88 3.67
C ILE A 70 6.10 -12.08 2.24
N TYR A 71 7.04 -12.34 1.33
CA TYR A 71 6.75 -12.77 -0.03
C TYR A 71 6.75 -14.29 -0.07
N ILE A 72 5.67 -14.88 -0.57
CA ILE A 72 5.48 -16.33 -0.59
C ILE A 72 5.21 -16.75 -2.03
N ASP A 73 6.04 -17.66 -2.55
CA ASP A 73 5.80 -18.36 -3.79
C ASP A 73 5.20 -19.73 -3.47
N LYS A 74 3.90 -19.89 -3.73
CA LYS A 74 3.19 -21.14 -3.43
C LYS A 74 3.59 -22.29 -4.36
N HIS A 75 4.14 -21.99 -5.53
CA HIS A 75 4.56 -23.02 -6.49
C HIS A 75 5.93 -23.59 -6.13
N LEU A 76 6.86 -22.72 -5.74
CA LEU A 76 8.20 -23.11 -5.31
C LEU A 76 8.31 -23.46 -3.82
N GLU A 77 7.21 -23.34 -3.07
CA GLU A 77 7.19 -23.51 -1.61
C GLU A 77 8.24 -22.64 -0.89
N GLY A 78 8.45 -21.42 -1.41
CA GLY A 78 9.49 -20.49 -0.95
C GLY A 78 8.92 -19.29 -0.20
N MET A 79 9.65 -18.82 0.81
CA MET A 79 9.34 -17.58 1.52
C MET A 79 10.55 -16.66 1.69
N THR A 80 10.33 -15.37 1.46
CA THR A 80 11.32 -14.33 1.70
C THR A 80 10.76 -13.29 2.65
N HIS A 81 11.50 -12.98 3.71
CA HIS A 81 11.11 -12.02 4.74
C HIS A 81 11.88 -10.72 4.56
N PHE A 82 11.15 -9.60 4.62
CA PHE A 82 11.71 -8.26 4.67
C PHE A 82 11.14 -7.53 5.87
N PHE A 83 11.91 -6.70 6.56
CA PHE A 83 11.33 -5.84 7.58
C PHE A 83 10.30 -4.90 6.94
N LEU A 84 9.06 -4.92 7.44
CA LEU A 84 8.00 -4.04 6.95
C LEU A 84 8.44 -2.58 7.02
N SER A 85 9.15 -2.20 8.08
CA SER A 85 9.69 -0.86 8.31
C SER A 85 10.65 -0.35 7.23
N ASN A 86 11.21 -1.24 6.41
CA ASN A 86 12.07 -0.91 5.28
C ASN A 86 11.29 -0.75 3.96
N SER A 87 10.02 -1.14 3.92
CA SER A 87 9.18 -0.98 2.74
C SER A 87 8.40 0.34 2.78
N PRO A 88 8.33 1.10 1.67
CA PRO A 88 7.48 2.29 1.59
C PRO A 88 5.99 2.01 1.85
N ILE A 89 5.52 0.77 1.64
CA ILE A 89 4.13 0.36 1.94
C ILE A 89 3.79 0.47 3.43
N SER A 90 4.79 0.44 4.31
CA SER A 90 4.61 0.59 5.77
C SER A 90 3.81 1.83 6.13
N PHE A 91 3.93 2.91 5.36
CA PHE A 91 3.16 4.14 5.51
C PHE A 91 1.64 3.89 5.52
N LEU A 92 1.15 2.97 4.68
CA LEU A 92 -0.28 2.69 4.56
C LEU A 92 -0.84 1.85 5.71
N VAL A 93 0.02 1.19 6.49
CA VAL A 93 -0.40 0.26 7.57
C VAL A 93 -0.08 0.78 8.96
N LYS A 94 0.46 1.99 9.11
CA LYS A 94 0.73 2.60 10.43
C LYS A 94 -0.54 2.72 11.27
N LYS A 95 -0.39 2.61 12.59
CA LYS A 95 -1.49 2.84 13.57
C LYS A 95 -2.14 4.21 13.39
N SER A 96 -1.31 5.22 13.16
CA SER A 96 -1.72 6.60 12.90
C SER A 96 -0.85 7.13 11.77
N VAL A 97 -1.48 7.80 10.81
CA VAL A 97 -0.83 8.42 9.66
C VAL A 97 -0.82 9.93 9.85
N ARG A 98 0.37 10.51 9.90
CA ARG A 98 0.58 11.95 9.80
C ARG A 98 1.72 12.17 8.81
N ILE A 99 1.39 12.67 7.63
CA ILE A 99 2.35 12.85 6.54
C ILE A 99 3.59 13.63 7.00
N THR A 100 3.44 14.70 7.78
CA THR A 100 4.55 15.59 8.12
C THR A 100 5.41 15.12 9.30
N ASP A 101 5.06 14.04 9.99
CA ASP A 101 5.76 13.62 11.22
C ASP A 101 7.02 12.83 10.89
N ASP A 102 6.95 11.90 9.93
CA ASP A 102 8.04 10.98 9.61
C ASP A 102 8.24 10.73 8.10
N THR A 103 7.63 11.58 7.26
CA THR A 103 7.83 11.55 5.81
C THR A 103 8.20 12.90 5.24
N GLU A 104 8.94 12.86 4.13
CA GLU A 104 9.22 14.00 3.27
C GLU A 104 8.26 13.99 2.08
N ILE A 105 7.66 15.15 1.79
CA ILE A 105 6.83 15.33 0.60
C ILE A 105 7.73 15.65 -0.59
N ILE A 106 8.07 14.63 -1.36
CA ILE A 106 8.92 14.74 -2.54
C ILE A 106 8.22 15.51 -3.66
N SER A 107 6.94 15.22 -3.88
CA SER A 107 6.13 15.99 -4.82
C SER A 107 4.66 15.98 -4.44
N PHE A 108 3.98 17.06 -4.83
CA PHE A 108 2.54 17.21 -4.65
C PHE A 108 1.94 17.81 -5.92
N SER A 109 0.83 17.26 -6.38
CA SER A 109 0.07 17.84 -7.47
C SER A 109 -1.41 17.63 -7.27
N GLN A 110 -2.19 18.65 -7.60
CA GLN A 110 -3.64 18.60 -7.63
C GLN A 110 -4.09 19.13 -8.99
N LYS A 111 -4.60 18.24 -9.84
CA LYS A 111 -5.06 18.57 -11.20
C LYS A 111 -6.41 17.90 -11.44
N ALA A 112 -7.37 18.68 -11.92
CA ALA A 112 -8.76 18.23 -12.12
C ALA A 112 -9.30 17.54 -10.85
N ASN A 113 -9.81 16.31 -10.98
CA ASN A 113 -10.36 15.52 -9.87
C ASN A 113 -9.32 14.60 -9.20
N ILE A 114 -8.01 14.82 -9.41
CA ILE A 114 -6.94 13.95 -8.90
C ILE A 114 -5.99 14.72 -7.99
N ILE A 115 -5.73 14.16 -6.81
CA ILE A 115 -4.67 14.59 -5.88
C ILE A 115 -3.62 13.50 -5.86
N ARG A 116 -2.37 13.87 -6.14
CA ARG A 116 -1.20 12.98 -6.08
C ARG A 116 -0.18 13.53 -5.10
N ILE A 117 0.28 12.67 -4.20
CA ILE A 117 1.37 12.98 -3.26
C ILE A 117 2.42 11.88 -3.32
N LYS A 118 3.69 12.25 -3.51
CA LYS A 118 4.84 11.35 -3.44
C LYS A 118 5.56 11.59 -2.12
N LEU A 119 5.76 10.52 -1.37
CA LEU A 119 6.33 10.51 -0.04
C LEU A 119 7.57 9.62 -0.01
N ALA A 120 8.58 10.06 0.74
CA ALA A 120 9.69 9.23 1.18
C ALA A 120 9.72 9.25 2.71
N LYS A 121 10.33 8.25 3.35
CA LYS A 121 10.60 8.34 4.78
C LYS A 121 11.65 9.43 5.03
N LEU A 122 11.53 10.16 6.13
CA LEU A 122 12.41 11.29 6.47
C LEU A 122 13.88 10.87 6.40
N ASN A 123 14.70 11.62 5.64
CA ASN A 123 16.11 11.35 5.36
C ASN A 123 16.40 9.97 4.74
N GLN A 124 15.42 9.34 4.08
CA GLN A 124 15.52 7.97 3.55
C GLN A 124 14.92 7.85 2.14
N ILE A 125 15.09 8.87 1.30
CA ILE A 125 14.63 8.85 -0.10
C ILE A 125 15.33 7.75 -0.94
N ASP A 126 16.57 7.42 -0.60
CA ASP A 126 17.34 6.31 -1.19
C ASP A 126 16.73 4.94 -0.89
N LYS A 127 15.87 4.84 0.14
CA LYS A 127 15.16 3.59 0.50
C LYS A 127 13.88 3.37 -0.30
N GLY A 128 13.58 4.25 -1.25
CA GLY A 128 12.40 4.16 -2.09
C GLY A 128 11.30 5.15 -1.67
N THR A 129 10.21 5.13 -2.42
CA THR A 129 9.13 6.12 -2.29
C THR A 129 7.76 5.48 -2.46
N ILE A 130 6.74 6.14 -1.92
CA ILE A 130 5.34 5.80 -2.17
C ILE A 130 4.60 6.99 -2.74
N THR A 131 3.93 6.80 -3.87
CA THR A 131 3.07 7.80 -4.50
C THR A 131 1.61 7.41 -4.34
N LEU A 132 0.83 8.20 -3.63
CA LEU A 132 -0.61 7.99 -3.44
C LEU A 132 -1.42 8.86 -4.40
N ASN A 133 -2.44 8.29 -5.01
CA ASN A 133 -3.34 8.98 -5.92
C ASN A 133 -4.78 8.85 -5.43
N PHE A 134 -5.39 10.00 -5.14
CA PHE A 134 -6.76 10.12 -4.66
C PHE A 134 -7.64 10.76 -5.73
N THR A 135 -8.88 10.29 -5.87
CA THR A 135 -9.95 11.08 -6.48
C THR A 135 -10.40 12.14 -5.48
N ASN A 136 -10.82 13.31 -5.94
CA ASN A 136 -11.25 14.40 -5.05
C ASN A 136 -12.76 14.36 -4.72
N GLN A 137 -13.58 13.83 -5.63
CA GLN A 137 -15.04 13.67 -5.50
C GLN A 137 -15.50 12.30 -6.07
N PRO A 138 -15.85 11.32 -5.21
CA PRO A 138 -15.60 11.30 -3.77
C PRO A 138 -14.11 11.25 -3.43
N PHE A 139 -13.73 11.72 -2.24
CA PHE A 139 -12.34 11.65 -1.79
C PHE A 139 -11.94 10.20 -1.48
N THR A 140 -11.16 9.57 -2.35
CA THR A 140 -10.89 8.12 -2.27
C THR A 140 -9.53 7.77 -2.84
N LEU A 141 -8.76 6.98 -2.10
CA LEU A 141 -7.51 6.38 -2.59
C LEU A 141 -7.84 5.38 -3.71
N ARG A 142 -7.31 5.61 -4.91
CA ARG A 142 -7.55 4.74 -6.07
C ARG A 142 -6.32 4.00 -6.54
N LYS A 143 -5.14 4.55 -6.28
CA LYS A 143 -3.89 3.97 -6.76
C LYS A 143 -2.75 4.36 -5.84
N TRP A 144 -1.81 3.45 -5.64
CA TRP A 144 -0.48 3.81 -5.20
C TRP A 144 0.59 3.25 -6.13
N VAL A 145 1.77 3.84 -6.06
CA VAL A 145 2.98 3.36 -6.72
C VAL A 145 4.06 3.28 -5.66
N VAL A 146 4.69 2.12 -5.52
CA VAL A 146 5.88 1.94 -4.68
C VAL A 146 7.08 1.86 -5.61
N ALA A 147 8.10 2.67 -5.35
CA ALA A 147 9.40 2.55 -5.98
C ALA A 147 10.41 2.04 -4.95
N ASP A 148 11.20 1.03 -5.30
CA ASP A 148 12.29 0.51 -4.48
C ASP A 148 13.56 1.39 -4.59
N PRO A 149 14.66 1.07 -3.86
CA PRO A 149 15.93 1.81 -3.96
C PRO A 149 16.53 1.86 -5.37
N GLN A 150 16.23 0.88 -6.22
CA GLN A 150 16.68 0.79 -7.61
C GLN A 150 15.77 1.60 -8.56
N GLY A 151 14.67 2.16 -8.05
CA GLY A 151 13.69 2.91 -8.83
C GLY A 151 12.70 2.02 -9.58
N ILE A 152 12.66 0.72 -9.31
CA ILE A 152 11.69 -0.20 -9.91
C ILE A 152 10.32 0.12 -9.32
N GLU A 153 9.37 0.46 -10.19
CA GLU A 153 8.04 0.87 -9.79
C GLU A 153 7.04 -0.29 -9.84
N THR A 154 6.31 -0.49 -8.75
CA THR A 154 5.13 -1.34 -8.71
C THR A 154 3.89 -0.47 -8.54
N THR A 155 3.02 -0.47 -9.54
CA THR A 155 1.74 0.25 -9.50
C THR A 155 0.64 -0.67 -9.00
N VAL A 156 -0.17 -0.23 -8.04
CA VAL A 156 -1.36 -0.93 -7.57
C VAL A 156 -2.58 -0.03 -7.70
N ILE A 157 -3.59 -0.48 -8.44
CA ILE A 157 -4.87 0.18 -8.66
C ILE A 157 -5.93 -0.57 -7.85
N LEU A 158 -6.81 0.17 -7.16
CA LEU A 158 -7.81 -0.38 -6.23
C LEU A 158 -9.23 -0.17 -6.77
N SER A 159 -10.04 -1.22 -6.68
CA SER A 159 -11.48 -1.20 -6.98
C SER A 159 -12.26 -1.93 -5.88
N ASN A 160 -13.59 -1.76 -5.88
CA ASN A 160 -14.50 -2.42 -4.93
C ASN A 160 -14.05 -2.32 -3.47
N MET A 161 -13.63 -1.12 -3.07
CA MET A 161 -13.05 -0.87 -1.76
C MET A 161 -14.13 -0.80 -0.68
N GLU A 162 -14.03 -1.68 0.31
CA GLU A 162 -14.84 -1.71 1.52
C GLU A 162 -13.95 -1.40 2.74
N LYS A 163 -14.39 -0.47 3.59
CA LYS A 163 -13.62 0.04 4.73
C LYS A 163 -14.31 -0.35 6.03
N ASN A 164 -13.51 -0.60 7.06
CA ASN A 164 -13.99 -0.85 8.43
C ASN A 164 -14.94 -2.05 8.53
N ILE A 165 -14.76 -3.04 7.67
CA ILE A 165 -15.45 -4.34 7.75
C ILE A 165 -14.76 -5.26 8.74
N ALA A 166 -15.49 -6.23 9.30
CA ALA A 166 -14.88 -7.33 10.04
C ALA A 166 -14.01 -8.17 9.09
N LEU A 167 -12.79 -8.48 9.51
CA LEU A 167 -11.86 -9.37 8.81
C LEU A 167 -11.47 -10.49 9.77
N ASN A 168 -11.39 -11.74 9.27
CA ASN A 168 -10.84 -12.84 10.05
C ASN A 168 -9.35 -12.54 10.34
N PRO A 169 -8.90 -12.51 11.61
CA PRO A 169 -7.49 -12.31 11.95
C PRO A 169 -6.53 -13.29 11.27
N GLU A 170 -6.97 -14.53 11.02
CA GLU A 170 -6.19 -15.58 10.36
C GLU A 170 -5.80 -15.23 8.91
N LEU A 171 -6.48 -14.27 8.27
CA LEU A 171 -6.10 -13.78 6.93
C LEU A 171 -4.65 -13.28 6.88
N PHE A 172 -4.12 -12.83 8.01
CA PHE A 172 -2.78 -12.25 8.12
C PHE A 172 -1.75 -13.23 8.68
N GLU A 173 -2.10 -14.52 8.71
CA GLU A 173 -1.21 -15.61 9.07
C GLU A 173 -0.97 -16.49 7.84
N PHE A 174 0.19 -17.15 7.78
CA PHE A 174 0.46 -18.13 6.73
C PHE A 174 0.15 -19.53 7.26
N GLU A 175 -0.80 -20.22 6.64
CA GLU A 175 -1.27 -21.55 7.07
C GLU A 175 -0.27 -22.68 6.80
N GLY A 176 0.83 -22.42 6.10
CA GLY A 176 1.81 -23.41 5.69
C GLY A 176 1.67 -23.82 4.22
N PHE A 177 2.66 -24.54 3.71
CA PHE A 177 2.57 -25.17 2.40
C PHE A 177 1.78 -26.48 2.50
N PRO A 178 1.03 -26.87 1.45
CA PRO A 178 0.36 -28.16 1.42
C PRO A 178 1.37 -29.29 1.63
N LYS A 179 1.01 -30.29 2.43
CA LYS A 179 1.83 -31.50 2.60
C LYS A 179 1.82 -32.28 1.29
N LYS A 180 2.99 -32.67 0.79
CA LYS A 180 3.11 -33.65 -0.29
C LYS A 180 2.71 -35.01 0.27
N GLU A 181 1.72 -35.65 -0.35
CA GLU A 181 1.36 -37.05 -0.11
C GLU A 181 2.40 -38.01 -0.68
#